data_AF-A0A3L6EBV1-F1
#
_entry.id   AF-A0A3L6EBV1-F1
#
_cell.length_a   1.000
_cell.length_b   1.000
_cell.length_c   1.000
_cell.angle_alpha   90.00
_cell.angle_beta   90.00
_cell.angle_gamma   90.00
#
_symmetry.space_group_name_H-M   'P 1'
#
loop_
_entity.id
_entity.type
_entity.pdbx_description
1 polymer ?
#
loop_
_entity_poly.entity_id
_entity_poly.type
_entity_poly.pdbx_seq_one_letter_code
_entity_poly.pdbx_strand_id
1 'polypeptide(L)'
;MLWSRQPPLRFSVKLWKTFTDCFNCLPVSALIDEKILCMHGGLSLEMNKLEQILNLNRPTDVPDTGLLCDLLWSDPSNEATGWAINDRGVSFTFGPDKVLGFLEKHDLDLICRAHQVVVFLKMGPSYGYRGRVMLAFEDNGSSKIGVRFDKQIPDGNDLGGLCEEDHGFFCSAESLRPDFSAGEEVERLAMTELIEVISEENKSGPLIVLLKDVEKSFIGVTESLSSLRSKFNRFHLVFLL
;
A
#
# COMPACT_ATOMS: atom_id res chain seq x y z
N MET A 1 -4.10 -9.52 -11.37
CA MET A 1 -5.38 -9.75 -10.67
C MET A 1 -6.49 -9.40 -11.66
N LEU A 2 -7.26 -10.38 -12.14
CA LEU A 2 -8.33 -10.16 -13.14
C LEU A 2 -9.64 -9.92 -12.40
N TRP A 3 -10.17 -8.70 -12.48
CA TRP A 3 -11.50 -8.39 -11.96
C TRP A 3 -12.54 -8.90 -12.98
N SER A 4 -13.25 -9.99 -12.65
CA SER A 4 -14.35 -10.47 -13.47
C SER A 4 -15.65 -9.76 -13.08
N ARG A 5 -16.39 -9.25 -14.07
CA ARG A 5 -17.71 -8.62 -13.92
C ARG A 5 -18.83 -9.62 -13.54
N GLN A 6 -18.50 -10.82 -13.06
CA GLN A 6 -19.47 -11.84 -12.69
C GLN A 6 -19.45 -12.12 -11.19
N PRO A 7 -20.62 -12.29 -10.55
CA PRO A 7 -20.67 -12.62 -9.13
C PRO A 7 -19.92 -13.94 -8.90
N PRO A 8 -19.04 -14.03 -7.88
CA PRO A 8 -18.48 -15.31 -7.48
C PRO A 8 -19.63 -16.27 -7.14
N LEU A 9 -19.54 -17.52 -7.60
CA LEU A 9 -20.54 -18.60 -7.50
C LEU A 9 -21.11 -18.86 -6.08
N ARG A 10 -20.61 -18.18 -5.05
CA ARG A 10 -20.97 -18.35 -3.63
C ARG A 10 -21.99 -17.33 -3.12
N PHE A 11 -22.33 -16.29 -3.87
CA PHE A 11 -23.18 -15.19 -3.37
C PHE A 11 -24.30 -14.78 -4.33
N SER A 12 -25.38 -14.21 -3.78
CA SER A 12 -26.52 -13.77 -4.58
C SER A 12 -26.21 -12.50 -5.39
N VAL A 13 -26.85 -12.35 -6.55
CA VAL A 13 -26.77 -11.13 -7.38
C VAL A 13 -27.14 -9.88 -6.58
N LYS A 14 -28.07 -10.00 -5.61
CA LYS A 14 -28.47 -8.90 -4.74
C LYS A 14 -27.31 -8.41 -3.87
N LEU A 15 -26.53 -9.33 -3.29
CA LEU A 15 -25.37 -8.97 -2.47
C LEU A 15 -24.28 -8.29 -3.31
N TRP A 16 -24.02 -8.78 -4.52
CA TRP A 16 -23.09 -8.14 -5.45
C TRP A 16 -23.50 -6.70 -5.76
N LYS A 17 -24.79 -6.46 -6.08
CA LYS A 17 -25.31 -5.10 -6.30
C LYS A 17 -25.10 -4.19 -5.09
N THR A 18 -25.35 -4.70 -3.88
CA THR A 18 -25.11 -3.92 -2.65
C THR A 18 -23.63 -3.56 -2.47
N PHE A 19 -22.69 -4.44 -2.83
CA PHE A 19 -21.27 -4.10 -2.83
C PHE A 19 -20.92 -3.07 -3.90
N THR A 20 -21.49 -3.18 -5.11
CA THR A 20 -21.31 -2.18 -6.16
C THR A 20 -21.81 -0.81 -5.71
N ASP A 21 -23.01 -0.74 -5.12
CA ASP A 21 -23.57 0.52 -4.58
C ASP A 21 -22.66 1.12 -3.50
N CYS A 22 -22.01 0.28 -2.68
CA CYS A 22 -21.03 0.71 -1.69
C CYS A 22 -19.75 1.25 -2.33
N PHE A 23 -19.20 0.54 -3.32
CA PHE A 23 -17.98 0.95 -4.03
C PHE A 23 -18.17 2.27 -4.79
N ASN A 24 -19.35 2.49 -5.36
CA ASN A 24 -19.68 3.72 -6.07
C ASN A 24 -19.73 4.96 -5.17
N CYS A 25 -19.73 4.78 -3.84
CA CYS A 25 -19.67 5.86 -2.86
C CYS A 25 -18.26 6.16 -2.33
N LEU A 26 -17.25 5.34 -2.66
CA LEU A 26 -15.90 5.52 -2.15
C LEU A 26 -15.27 6.83 -2.66
N PRO A 27 -14.54 7.58 -1.83
CA PRO A 27 -13.65 8.64 -2.27
C PRO A 27 -12.47 8.01 -3.03
N VAL A 28 -11.87 8.84 -3.84
CA VAL A 28 -10.90 8.41 -4.86
C VAL A 28 -9.49 8.94 -4.58
N SER A 29 -9.39 9.91 -3.67
CA SER A 29 -8.13 10.51 -3.26
C SER A 29 -8.24 11.05 -1.82
N ALA A 30 -7.10 11.23 -1.17
CA ALA A 30 -6.95 11.88 0.12
C ALA A 30 -5.76 12.84 0.07
N LEU A 31 -5.87 13.97 0.78
CA LEU A 31 -4.78 14.92 0.97
C LEU A 31 -4.39 14.92 2.45
N ILE A 32 -3.14 14.57 2.75
CA ILE A 32 -2.60 14.46 4.10
C ILE A 32 -1.70 15.67 4.36
N ASP A 33 -1.98 16.37 5.45
CA ASP A 33 -1.22 17.54 5.92
C ASP A 33 -0.99 18.61 4.84
N GLU A 34 -1.93 18.72 3.89
CA GLU A 34 -1.83 19.61 2.73
C GLU A 34 -0.58 19.39 1.86
N LYS A 35 0.16 18.28 2.06
CA LYS A 35 1.45 18.01 1.40
C LYS A 35 1.52 16.68 0.66
N ILE A 36 0.74 15.68 1.05
CA ILE A 36 0.79 14.35 0.44
C ILE A 36 -0.55 14.02 -0.20
N LEU A 37 -0.55 13.90 -1.54
CA LEU A 37 -1.74 13.50 -2.29
C LEU A 37 -1.74 11.99 -2.55
N CYS A 38 -2.74 11.30 -2.04
CA CYS A 38 -2.91 9.86 -2.15
C CYS A 38 -4.00 9.50 -3.17
N MET A 39 -3.76 8.53 -4.04
CA MET A 39 -4.77 7.97 -4.96
C MET A 39 -4.40 6.55 -5.39
N HIS A 40 -5.30 5.80 -6.02
CA HIS A 40 -4.98 4.42 -6.44
C HIS A 40 -4.08 4.39 -7.68
N GLY A 41 -4.53 5.04 -8.75
CA GLY A 41 -3.86 5.17 -10.04
C GLY A 41 -2.81 6.27 -10.00
N GLY A 42 -3.13 7.46 -10.49
CA GLY A 42 -2.16 8.54 -10.59
C GLY A 42 -2.77 9.82 -11.17
N LEU A 43 -1.92 10.65 -11.79
CA LEU A 43 -2.33 11.96 -12.30
C LEU A 43 -3.30 11.86 -13.49
N SER A 44 -4.09 12.92 -13.69
CA SER A 44 -4.98 13.08 -14.85
C SER A 44 -4.62 14.31 -15.68
N LEU A 45 -4.85 14.22 -16.99
CA LEU A 45 -4.79 15.35 -17.92
C LEU A 45 -5.79 16.47 -17.56
N GLU A 46 -6.91 16.09 -16.95
CA GLU A 46 -8.00 17.00 -16.62
C GLU A 46 -7.84 17.62 -15.23
N MET A 47 -6.91 17.10 -14.41
CA MET A 47 -6.68 17.55 -13.04
C MET A 47 -5.77 18.78 -13.01
N ASN A 48 -6.39 19.95 -13.09
CA ASN A 48 -5.74 21.25 -13.01
C ASN A 48 -5.80 21.89 -11.62
N LYS A 49 -6.76 21.46 -10.81
CA LYS A 49 -7.13 21.99 -9.51
C LYS A 49 -7.58 20.84 -8.61
N LEU A 50 -7.12 20.80 -7.35
CA LEU A 50 -7.47 19.73 -6.42
C LEU A 50 -8.98 19.72 -6.11
N GLU A 51 -9.64 20.89 -6.20
CA GLU A 51 -11.08 21.03 -5.99
C GLU A 51 -11.90 20.26 -7.03
N GLN A 52 -11.33 19.92 -8.19
CA GLN A 52 -12.03 19.09 -9.17
C GLN A 52 -12.32 17.69 -8.63
N ILE A 53 -11.46 17.16 -7.75
CA ILE A 53 -11.67 15.88 -7.08
C ILE A 53 -12.87 15.97 -6.12
N LEU A 54 -13.00 17.09 -5.41
CA LEU A 54 -14.11 17.34 -4.48
C LEU A 54 -15.46 17.40 -5.18
N ASN A 55 -15.48 17.82 -6.45
CA ASN A 55 -16.67 17.95 -7.27
C ASN A 55 -17.10 16.64 -7.97
N LEU A 56 -16.40 15.53 -7.73
CA LEU A 56 -16.81 14.22 -8.24
C LEU A 56 -18.09 13.76 -7.53
N ASN A 57 -19.19 13.76 -8.29
CA ASN A 57 -20.48 13.30 -7.80
C ASN A 57 -20.41 11.83 -7.40
N ARG A 58 -21.02 11.51 -6.26
CA ARG A 58 -21.18 10.15 -5.76
C ARG A 58 -22.65 9.94 -5.35
N PRO A 59 -23.23 8.73 -5.56
CA PRO A 59 -22.61 7.54 -6.12
C PRO A 59 -22.32 7.66 -7.62
N THR A 60 -21.24 7.04 -8.08
CA THR A 60 -20.88 7.02 -9.52
C THR A 60 -20.16 5.73 -9.89
N ASP A 61 -20.46 5.19 -11.07
CA ASP A 61 -19.65 4.14 -11.68
C ASP A 61 -18.38 4.78 -12.27
N VAL A 62 -17.30 4.00 -12.36
CA VAL A 62 -16.05 4.46 -12.97
C VAL A 62 -16.25 4.59 -14.49
N PRO A 63 -16.09 5.79 -15.08
CA PRO A 63 -16.20 5.98 -16.52
C PRO A 63 -14.99 5.37 -17.24
N ASP A 64 -15.12 5.15 -18.55
CA ASP A 64 -14.02 4.63 -19.38
C ASP A 64 -12.90 5.69 -19.60
N THR A 65 -13.22 6.99 -19.43
CA THR A 65 -12.29 8.12 -19.61
C THR A 65 -12.56 9.25 -18.61
N GLY A 66 -11.63 10.20 -18.52
CA GLY A 66 -11.76 11.43 -17.73
C GLY A 66 -11.15 11.32 -16.32
N LEU A 67 -11.30 12.38 -15.53
CA LEU A 67 -10.66 12.53 -14.21
C LEU A 67 -10.77 11.30 -13.30
N LEU A 68 -11.99 10.75 -13.11
CA LEU A 68 -12.20 9.60 -12.24
C LEU A 68 -11.50 8.34 -12.76
N CYS A 69 -11.50 8.13 -14.08
CA CYS A 69 -10.78 7.01 -14.69
C CYS A 69 -9.28 7.14 -14.43
N ASP A 70 -8.72 8.31 -14.68
CA ASP A 70 -7.28 8.55 -14.55
C ASP A 70 -6.76 8.43 -13.11
N LEU A 71 -7.52 8.93 -12.12
CA LEU A 71 -7.19 8.78 -10.71
C LEU A 71 -7.10 7.32 -10.25
N LEU A 72 -7.74 6.40 -10.96
CA LEU A 72 -7.77 4.98 -10.65
C LEU A 72 -6.86 4.13 -11.55
N TRP A 73 -6.57 4.57 -12.78
CA TRP A 73 -5.96 3.72 -13.81
C TRP A 73 -4.69 4.27 -14.46
N SER A 74 -4.33 5.53 -14.24
CA SER A 74 -3.08 6.07 -14.80
C SER A 74 -1.84 5.51 -14.09
N ASP A 75 -0.72 5.48 -14.81
CA ASP A 75 0.56 4.95 -14.31
C ASP A 75 1.75 5.89 -14.57
N PRO A 76 2.73 5.94 -13.66
CA PRO A 76 3.98 6.62 -13.94
C PRO A 76 4.79 5.85 -15.00
N SER A 77 5.52 6.56 -15.85
CA SER A 77 6.49 5.99 -16.79
C SER A 77 7.79 6.80 -16.80
N ASN A 78 8.93 6.13 -16.63
CA ASN A 78 10.25 6.77 -16.69
C ASN A 78 10.69 7.05 -18.13
N GLU A 79 10.03 6.45 -19.11
CA GLU A 79 10.36 6.54 -20.54
C GLU A 79 9.54 7.63 -21.24
N ALA A 80 8.36 7.94 -20.69
CA ALA A 80 7.50 8.99 -21.22
C ALA A 80 8.02 10.38 -20.82
N THR A 81 8.13 11.28 -21.80
CA THR A 81 8.18 12.73 -21.55
C THR A 81 6.76 13.26 -21.69
N GLY A 82 6.16 13.69 -20.58
CA GLY A 82 4.79 14.16 -20.54
C GLY A 82 3.75 13.06 -20.42
N TRP A 83 2.78 13.03 -21.33
CA TRP A 83 1.68 12.06 -21.31
C TRP A 83 1.79 11.09 -22.48
N ALA A 84 1.51 9.81 -22.24
CA ALA A 84 1.46 8.79 -23.29
C ALA A 84 0.28 7.84 -23.08
N ILE A 85 -0.05 7.07 -24.12
CA ILE A 85 -1.11 6.05 -24.02
C ILE A 85 -0.65 4.96 -23.05
N ASN A 86 -1.56 4.45 -22.23
CA ASN A 86 -1.27 3.37 -21.31
C ASN A 86 -1.43 2.00 -22.00
N ASP A 87 -0.44 1.12 -21.86
CA ASP A 87 -0.45 -0.24 -22.39
C ASP A 87 -1.55 -1.13 -21.78
N ARG A 88 -2.18 -0.69 -20.68
CA ARG A 88 -3.40 -1.29 -20.14
C ARG A 88 -4.62 -1.15 -21.05
N GLY A 89 -4.55 -0.25 -22.05
CA GLY A 89 -5.68 0.09 -22.91
C GLY A 89 -6.72 1.00 -22.24
N VAL A 90 -6.39 1.59 -21.09
CA VAL A 90 -7.24 2.52 -20.33
C VAL A 90 -6.37 3.61 -19.70
N SER A 91 -6.86 4.85 -19.71
CA SER A 91 -6.14 6.03 -19.20
C SER A 91 -4.76 6.23 -19.87
N PHE A 92 -3.85 6.91 -19.18
CA PHE A 92 -2.57 7.40 -19.69
C PHE A 92 -1.42 7.00 -18.77
N THR A 93 -0.22 7.06 -19.32
CA THR A 93 1.01 7.12 -18.54
C THR A 93 1.49 8.55 -18.43
N PHE A 94 2.18 8.88 -17.33
CA PHE A 94 2.73 10.21 -17.08
C PHE A 94 4.21 10.16 -16.68
N GLY A 95 4.99 11.08 -17.23
CA GLY A 95 6.41 11.22 -17.00
C GLY A 95 6.76 11.93 -15.68
N PRO A 96 8.04 11.86 -15.25
CA PRO A 96 8.52 12.59 -14.07
C PRO A 96 8.29 14.11 -14.16
N ASP A 97 8.30 14.68 -15.37
CA ASP A 97 8.01 16.10 -15.60
C ASP A 97 6.59 16.48 -15.17
N LYS A 98 5.63 15.58 -15.34
CA LYS A 98 4.24 15.80 -14.92
C LYS A 98 4.08 15.67 -13.41
N VAL A 99 4.82 14.77 -12.78
CA VAL A 99 4.87 14.65 -11.33
C VAL A 99 5.43 15.92 -10.71
N LEU A 100 6.63 16.34 -11.13
CA LEU A 100 7.31 17.52 -10.59
C LEU A 100 6.50 18.80 -10.81
N GLY A 101 5.99 19.01 -12.03
CA GLY A 101 5.17 20.20 -12.32
C GLY A 101 3.84 20.22 -11.55
N PHE A 102 3.27 19.06 -11.25
CA PHE A 102 2.06 18.97 -10.43
C PHE A 102 2.35 19.28 -8.96
N LEU A 103 3.42 18.70 -8.40
CA LEU A 103 3.85 18.94 -7.02
C LEU A 103 4.14 20.43 -6.78
N GLU A 104 4.94 21.05 -7.66
CA GLU A 104 5.27 22.47 -7.57
C GLU A 104 4.04 23.37 -7.69
N LYS A 105 3.16 23.09 -8.66
CA LYS A 105 1.94 23.89 -8.89
C LYS A 105 0.98 23.88 -7.70
N HIS A 106 0.92 22.76 -6.97
CA HIS A 106 -0.02 22.57 -5.87
C HIS A 106 0.64 22.65 -4.48
N ASP A 107 1.92 23.04 -4.41
CA ASP A 107 2.71 23.09 -3.18
C ASP A 107 2.67 21.78 -2.39
N LEU A 108 2.77 20.64 -3.09
CA LEU A 108 2.78 19.30 -2.53
C LEU A 108 4.21 18.73 -2.51
N ASP A 109 4.49 17.87 -1.54
CA ASP A 109 5.78 17.22 -1.40
C ASP A 109 5.80 15.83 -2.05
N LEU A 110 4.65 15.13 -2.05
CA LEU A 110 4.59 13.73 -2.44
C LEU A 110 3.24 13.34 -3.07
N ILE A 111 3.32 12.48 -4.08
CA ILE A 111 2.18 11.69 -4.56
C ILE A 111 2.37 10.24 -4.10
N CYS A 112 1.42 9.74 -3.31
CA CYS A 112 1.39 8.36 -2.86
C CYS A 112 0.37 7.56 -3.68
N ARG A 113 0.80 6.46 -4.29
CA ARG A 113 -0.04 5.68 -5.22
C ARG A 113 0.17 4.17 -5.13
N ALA A 114 -0.74 3.40 -5.74
CA ALA A 114 -0.74 1.93 -5.72
C ALA A 114 -0.69 1.32 -7.13
N HIS A 115 -1.65 0.45 -7.50
CA HIS A 115 -1.92 -0.09 -8.86
C HIS A 115 -0.85 -0.95 -9.59
N GLN A 116 0.44 -0.68 -9.42
CA GLN A 116 1.53 -1.44 -10.02
C GLN A 116 2.19 -2.35 -8.99
N VAL A 117 2.41 -3.61 -9.36
CA VAL A 117 3.23 -4.53 -8.57
C VAL A 117 4.68 -4.15 -8.80
N VAL A 118 5.30 -3.54 -7.79
CA VAL A 118 6.74 -3.27 -7.82
C VAL A 118 7.45 -4.50 -7.31
N VAL A 119 8.10 -5.23 -8.22
CA VAL A 119 9.02 -6.31 -7.84
C VAL A 119 10.30 -5.64 -7.36
N PHE A 120 10.52 -5.61 -6.05
CA PHE A 120 11.84 -5.27 -5.52
C PHE A 120 12.82 -6.36 -5.97
N LEU A 121 13.63 -6.06 -7.00
CA LEU A 121 14.66 -6.95 -7.57
C LEU A 121 15.87 -7.19 -6.64
N LYS A 122 15.64 -7.25 -5.34
CA LYS A 122 16.52 -7.98 -4.42
C LYS A 122 15.62 -8.95 -3.66
N MET A 123 15.24 -10.02 -4.33
CA MET A 123 14.63 -11.17 -3.67
C MET A 123 15.69 -11.64 -2.69
N GLY A 124 15.50 -11.31 -1.41
CA GLY A 124 16.35 -11.85 -0.36
C GLY A 124 16.31 -13.38 -0.36
N PRO A 125 17.04 -14.03 0.56
CA PRO A 125 17.03 -15.48 0.66
C PRO A 125 15.61 -16.04 0.74
N SER A 126 15.39 -17.21 0.14
CA SER A 126 14.10 -17.91 0.23
C SER A 126 13.70 -18.17 1.69
N TYR A 127 12.42 -18.44 1.95
CA TYR A 127 11.96 -18.76 3.30
C TYR A 127 12.76 -19.93 3.92
N GLY A 128 13.10 -19.81 5.20
CA GLY A 128 13.81 -20.84 5.99
C GLY A 128 15.31 -20.61 6.20
N TYR A 129 15.89 -19.55 5.63
CA TYR A 129 17.26 -19.15 5.92
C TYR A 129 17.33 -18.52 7.32
N ARG A 130 18.31 -18.97 8.11
CA ARG A 130 18.58 -18.43 9.45
C ARG A 130 19.83 -17.56 9.40
N GLY A 131 19.77 -16.47 10.12
CA GLY A 131 20.84 -15.50 10.17
C GLY A 131 20.81 -14.72 11.47
N ARG A 132 21.94 -14.09 11.77
CA ARG A 132 22.10 -13.22 12.92
C ARG A 132 22.05 -11.77 12.46
N VAL A 133 21.23 -10.99 13.15
CA VAL A 133 21.20 -9.54 12.97
C VAL A 133 22.57 -8.97 13.33
N MET A 134 23.13 -8.21 12.41
CA MET A 134 24.35 -7.45 12.60
C MET A 134 24.00 -5.97 12.54
N LEU A 135 24.23 -5.25 13.64
CA LEU A 135 24.06 -3.81 13.69
C LEU A 135 25.17 -3.18 12.85
N ALA A 136 24.88 -2.92 11.58
CA ALA A 136 25.79 -2.24 10.69
C ALA A 136 25.61 -0.71 10.86
N PHE A 137 26.59 -0.12 11.54
CA PHE A 137 26.92 1.32 11.65
C PHE A 137 26.02 2.21 12.55
N GLU A 138 26.69 3.16 13.22
CA GLU A 138 26.09 4.26 14.00
C GLU A 138 25.41 5.32 13.10
N ASP A 139 25.84 5.46 11.84
CA ASP A 139 25.32 6.41 10.84
C ASP A 139 24.51 5.72 9.73
N ASN A 140 23.52 4.91 10.09
CA ASN A 140 22.67 4.22 9.11
C ASN A 140 21.57 5.16 8.56
N GLY A 141 21.93 6.05 7.65
CA GLY A 141 20.98 6.96 6.97
C GLY A 141 19.89 6.28 6.13
N SER A 142 19.94 4.95 6.01
CA SER A 142 18.94 4.15 5.28
C SER A 142 18.05 3.28 6.17
N SER A 143 18.25 3.28 7.50
CA SER A 143 17.53 2.45 8.48
C SER A 143 17.46 0.96 8.13
N LYS A 144 18.44 0.44 7.37
CA LYS A 144 18.47 -0.96 6.93
C LYS A 144 19.19 -1.84 7.94
N ILE A 145 18.64 -3.02 8.22
CA ILE A 145 19.26 -3.98 9.11
C ILE A 145 20.15 -4.92 8.29
N GLY A 146 21.42 -5.03 8.69
CA GLY A 146 22.33 -6.04 8.15
C GLY A 146 22.05 -7.40 8.80
N VAL A 147 21.98 -8.46 8.00
CA VAL A 147 21.80 -9.82 8.50
C VAL A 147 22.85 -10.69 7.87
N ARG A 148 23.58 -11.41 8.72
CA ARG A 148 24.52 -12.42 8.29
C ARG A 148 23.86 -13.79 8.35
N PHE A 149 23.88 -14.53 7.25
CA PHE A 149 23.32 -15.87 7.13
C PHE A 149 24.39 -16.95 7.27
N ASP A 150 23.99 -18.11 7.77
CA ASP A 150 24.89 -19.26 7.93
C ASP A 150 25.26 -19.89 6.58
N LYS A 151 24.45 -19.66 5.54
CA LYS A 151 24.64 -20.13 4.17
C LYS A 151 24.89 -18.93 3.25
N GLN A 152 25.60 -19.17 2.14
CA GLN A 152 25.71 -18.19 1.07
C GLN A 152 24.33 -17.84 0.51
N ILE A 153 24.15 -16.56 0.25
CA ILE A 153 22.95 -15.95 -0.31
C ILE A 153 23.27 -15.52 -1.74
N PRO A 154 22.47 -15.95 -2.73
CA PRO A 154 22.59 -15.42 -4.08
C PRO A 154 22.44 -13.88 -4.06
N ASP A 155 23.38 -13.18 -4.70
CA ASP A 155 23.47 -11.71 -4.68
C ASP A 155 23.63 -11.11 -3.27
N GLY A 156 24.21 -11.88 -2.35
CA GLY A 156 24.64 -11.42 -1.03
C GLY A 156 25.77 -10.39 -1.10
N ASN A 157 26.12 -9.84 0.05
CA ASN A 157 27.24 -8.93 0.22
C ASN A 157 27.99 -9.28 1.51
N ASP A 158 29.02 -8.53 1.86
CA ASP A 158 29.84 -8.73 3.06
C ASP A 158 29.46 -7.79 4.23
N LEU A 159 28.32 -7.07 4.12
CA LEU A 159 27.86 -6.02 5.03
C LEU A 159 28.92 -4.94 5.30
N GLY A 160 29.82 -4.66 4.34
CA GLY A 160 30.92 -3.71 4.52
C GLY A 160 32.07 -4.29 5.33
N GLY A 161 32.37 -5.58 5.13
CA GLY A 161 33.44 -6.32 5.80
C GLY A 161 33.06 -6.93 7.16
N LEU A 162 31.78 -6.93 7.53
CA LEU A 162 31.30 -7.49 8.80
C LEU A 162 31.02 -9.01 8.71
N CYS A 163 30.91 -9.57 7.50
CA CYS A 163 30.84 -11.01 7.29
C CYS A 163 31.60 -11.44 6.03
N GLU A 164 31.60 -12.74 5.73
CA GLU A 164 32.14 -13.25 4.48
C GLU A 164 31.32 -12.74 3.29
N GLU A 165 31.97 -12.66 2.13
CA GLU A 165 31.32 -12.36 0.85
C GLU A 165 30.16 -13.34 0.60
N ASP A 166 29.07 -12.81 0.04
CA ASP A 166 27.81 -13.51 -0.19
C ASP A 166 27.08 -14.05 1.06
N HIS A 167 27.54 -13.78 2.28
CA HIS A 167 26.84 -14.21 3.51
C HIS A 167 25.95 -13.13 4.12
N GLY A 168 26.05 -11.89 3.65
CA GLY A 168 25.35 -10.73 4.18
C GLY A 168 24.21 -10.27 3.29
N PHE A 169 23.14 -9.76 3.91
CA PHE A 169 22.06 -9.10 3.19
C PHE A 169 21.48 -7.95 4.02
N PHE A 170 21.22 -6.82 3.38
CA PHE A 170 20.52 -5.70 4.00
C PHE A 170 19.02 -5.80 3.73
N CYS A 171 18.21 -5.86 4.77
CA CYS A 171 16.76 -5.91 4.67
C CYS A 171 16.08 -4.89 5.62
N SER A 172 14.78 -4.68 5.41
CA SER A 172 13.94 -3.98 6.38
C SER A 172 13.74 -4.87 7.60
N ALA A 173 13.61 -4.26 8.79
CA ALA A 173 13.26 -4.96 10.02
C ALA A 173 11.98 -5.80 9.88
N GLU A 174 11.02 -5.33 9.08
CA GLU A 174 9.75 -6.00 8.77
C GLU A 174 9.92 -7.33 8.03
N SER A 175 11.07 -7.54 7.38
CA SER A 175 11.39 -8.78 6.68
C SER A 175 11.99 -9.85 7.61
N LEU A 176 12.27 -9.50 8.87
CA LEU A 176 12.84 -10.41 9.86
C LEU A 176 11.75 -11.04 10.70
N ARG A 177 11.82 -12.37 10.81
CA ARG A 177 11.01 -13.13 11.76
C ARG A 177 11.94 -13.65 12.84
N PRO A 178 11.80 -13.19 14.10
CA PRO A 178 12.57 -13.75 15.17
C PRO A 178 12.13 -15.20 15.42
N ASP A 179 13.09 -16.07 15.74
CA ASP A 179 12.84 -17.48 16.05
C ASP A 179 12.25 -17.56 17.48
N PHE A 180 10.94 -17.32 17.63
CA PHE A 180 10.23 -17.41 18.91
C PHE A 180 9.20 -18.54 18.87
N SER A 181 9.31 -19.47 19.82
CA SER A 181 8.36 -20.57 20.05
C SER A 181 7.04 -20.13 20.73
N ALA A 182 6.59 -18.89 20.52
CA ALA A 182 5.41 -18.28 21.16
C ALA A 182 4.72 -17.21 20.29
N GLY A 183 4.84 -17.31 18.96
CA GLY A 183 4.53 -16.23 18.01
C GLY A 183 3.06 -15.77 17.95
N GLU A 184 2.08 -16.62 18.26
CA GLU A 184 0.65 -16.25 18.14
C GLU A 184 0.18 -15.24 19.20
N GLU A 185 0.83 -15.20 20.37
CA GLU A 185 0.38 -14.37 21.50
C GLU A 185 0.84 -12.92 21.36
N VAL A 186 2.05 -12.71 20.82
CA VAL A 186 2.64 -11.37 20.62
C VAL A 186 1.99 -10.63 19.44
N GLU A 187 1.70 -11.32 18.34
CA GLU A 187 0.96 -10.73 17.21
C GLU A 187 -0.47 -10.34 17.60
N ARG A 188 -1.13 -11.15 18.45
CA ARG A 188 -2.43 -10.79 19.04
C ARG A 188 -2.36 -9.54 19.91
N LEU A 189 -1.33 -9.40 20.73
CA LEU A 189 -1.15 -8.23 21.60
C LEU A 189 -0.89 -6.96 20.77
N ALA A 190 0.02 -7.02 19.79
CA ALA A 190 0.30 -5.89 18.91
C ALA A 190 -0.94 -5.42 18.11
N MET A 191 -1.76 -6.38 17.64
CA MET A 191 -3.04 -6.05 16.99
C MET A 191 -4.07 -5.46 17.95
N THR A 192 -4.10 -5.93 19.20
CA THR A 192 -5.02 -5.40 20.22
C THR A 192 -4.66 -3.95 20.55
N GLU A 193 -3.38 -3.64 20.73
CA GLU A 193 -2.91 -2.27 20.97
C GLU A 193 -3.19 -1.36 19.77
N LEU A 194 -2.94 -1.81 18.54
CA LEU A 194 -3.28 -1.05 17.33
C LEU A 194 -4.77 -0.72 17.26
N ILE A 195 -5.65 -1.65 17.61
CA ILE A 195 -7.09 -1.43 17.65
C ILE A 195 -7.47 -0.40 18.71
N GLU A 196 -6.84 -0.43 19.89
CA GLU A 196 -7.09 0.55 20.94
C GLU A 196 -6.66 1.96 20.54
N VAL A 197 -5.47 2.10 19.94
CA VAL A 197 -4.97 3.39 19.42
C VAL A 197 -5.90 3.93 18.33
N ILE A 198 -6.28 3.11 17.35
CA ILE A 198 -7.23 3.50 16.30
C ILE A 198 -8.58 3.91 16.90
N SER A 199 -9.05 3.21 17.93
CA SER A 199 -10.31 3.53 18.61
C SER A 199 -10.26 4.84 19.39
N GLU A 200 -9.11 5.19 19.96
CA GLU A 200 -8.94 6.42 20.72
C GLU A 200 -8.81 7.62 19.79
N GLU A 201 -7.99 7.50 18.74
CA GLU A 201 -7.80 8.55 17.74
C GLU A 201 -9.10 8.81 16.93
N ASN A 202 -9.95 7.80 16.73
CA ASN A 202 -11.28 8.01 16.13
C ASN A 202 -12.20 8.91 16.96
N LYS A 203 -11.92 9.15 18.26
CA LYS A 203 -12.70 10.11 19.05
C LYS A 203 -12.37 11.56 18.69
N SER A 204 -11.21 11.82 18.09
CA SER A 204 -10.75 13.16 17.73
C SER A 204 -11.15 13.58 16.31
N GLY A 205 -11.44 12.62 15.42
CA GLY A 205 -11.90 12.88 14.05
C GLY A 205 -11.92 11.64 13.15
N PRO A 206 -12.35 11.79 11.88
CA PRO A 206 -12.33 10.69 10.91
C PRO A 206 -10.89 10.26 10.60
N LEU A 207 -10.60 8.96 10.78
CA LEU A 207 -9.27 8.37 10.61
C LEU A 207 -9.25 7.44 9.39
N ILE A 208 -8.23 7.58 8.54
CA ILE A 208 -7.95 6.63 7.45
C ILE A 208 -6.82 5.73 7.91
N VAL A 209 -7.09 4.42 8.00
CA VAL A 209 -6.08 3.41 8.36
C VAL A 209 -5.79 2.55 7.13
N LEU A 210 -4.53 2.53 6.71
CA LEU A 210 -4.04 1.67 5.63
C LEU A 210 -3.35 0.46 6.26
N LEU A 211 -3.98 -0.71 6.17
CA LEU A 211 -3.41 -1.97 6.64
C LEU A 211 -2.96 -2.79 5.44
N LYS A 212 -1.68 -3.16 5.42
CA LYS A 212 -1.07 -4.00 4.38
C LYS A 212 -0.84 -5.40 4.94
N ASP A 213 -0.95 -6.44 4.10
CA ASP A 213 -0.70 -7.86 4.45
C ASP A 213 -1.62 -8.41 5.57
N VAL A 214 -2.89 -7.96 5.60
CA VAL A 214 -3.91 -8.41 6.58
C VAL A 214 -4.09 -9.94 6.53
N GLU A 215 -4.02 -10.56 5.35
CA GLU A 215 -4.24 -12.01 5.22
C GLU A 215 -3.17 -12.88 5.91
N LYS A 216 -1.94 -12.37 6.11
CA LYS A 216 -0.88 -13.12 6.82
C LYS A 216 -1.01 -13.05 8.34
N SER A 217 -1.67 -12.01 8.86
CA SER A 217 -1.78 -11.73 10.30
C SER A 217 -3.06 -12.28 10.93
N PHE A 218 -4.02 -12.74 10.11
CA PHE A 218 -5.34 -13.20 10.57
C PHE A 218 -5.54 -14.73 10.49
N ILE A 219 -4.50 -15.50 10.15
CA ILE A 219 -4.52 -16.97 10.18
C ILE A 219 -4.48 -17.43 11.65
N GLY A 220 -5.61 -17.33 12.34
CA GLY A 220 -5.76 -17.69 13.75
C GLY A 220 -6.82 -16.90 14.52
N VAL A 221 -7.33 -15.79 13.97
CA VAL A 221 -8.20 -14.84 14.69
C VAL A 221 -9.58 -14.73 14.03
N THR A 222 -10.31 -15.85 13.97
CA THR A 222 -11.69 -15.86 13.47
C THR A 222 -12.68 -15.19 14.45
N GLU A 223 -12.40 -15.21 15.76
CA GLU A 223 -13.28 -14.61 16.76
C GLU A 223 -13.17 -13.07 16.86
N SER A 224 -11.98 -12.47 16.71
CA SER A 224 -11.81 -11.02 16.87
C SER A 224 -12.23 -10.21 15.64
N LEU A 225 -12.32 -10.79 14.43
CA LEU A 225 -12.86 -10.12 13.24
C LEU A 225 -14.31 -9.66 13.38
N SER A 226 -15.12 -10.40 14.16
CA SER A 226 -16.51 -10.03 14.44
C SER A 226 -16.61 -8.85 15.43
N SER A 227 -15.71 -8.81 16.42
CA SER A 227 -15.55 -7.71 17.39
C SER A 227 -14.92 -6.47 16.77
N LEU A 228 -13.98 -6.64 15.83
CA LEU A 228 -13.49 -5.59 14.94
C LEU A 228 -14.70 -5.03 14.18
N ARG A 229 -15.41 -5.84 13.38
CA ARG A 229 -16.54 -5.36 12.56
C ARG A 229 -17.60 -4.58 13.35
N SER A 230 -17.90 -4.97 14.58
CA SER A 230 -18.85 -4.25 15.42
C SER A 230 -18.32 -2.89 15.90
N LYS A 231 -17.01 -2.77 16.17
CA LYS A 231 -16.32 -1.50 16.47
C LYS A 231 -16.09 -0.63 15.23
N PHE A 232 -15.97 -1.22 14.04
CA PHE A 232 -15.73 -0.52 12.75
C PHE A 232 -16.98 0.08 12.08
N ASN A 233 -18.16 0.02 12.72
CA ASN A 233 -19.41 0.57 12.18
C ASN A 233 -19.51 2.12 12.14
N ARG A 234 -18.41 2.86 12.40
CA ARG A 234 -18.36 4.33 12.37
C ARG A 234 -17.28 4.94 11.47
N PHE A 235 -16.53 4.13 10.71
CA PHE A 235 -15.42 4.64 9.90
C PHE A 235 -15.91 5.11 8.52
N HIS A 236 -15.50 6.31 8.12
CA HIS A 236 -15.46 6.68 6.71
C HIS A 236 -14.09 6.28 6.17
N LEU A 237 -14.10 5.11 5.52
CA LEU A 237 -13.07 4.48 4.68
C LEU A 237 -12.01 3.59 5.32
N VAL A 238 -12.03 2.35 4.84
CA VAL A 238 -10.98 1.36 4.96
C VAL A 238 -10.51 1.06 3.54
N PHE A 239 -9.25 1.33 3.22
CA PHE A 239 -8.62 0.72 2.04
C PHE A 239 -7.96 -0.58 2.51
N LEU A 240 -8.52 -1.69 2.04
CA LEU A 240 -7.85 -2.99 2.07
C LEU A 240 -7.03 -3.09 0.77
N LEU A 241 -5.71 -3.15 0.87
CA LEU A 241 -4.81 -3.60 -0.19
C LEU A 241 -4.29 -4.99 0.16
#